data_AF-A0A1V8SGH5-F1
#
_entry.id   AF-A0A1V8SGH5-F1
#
_cell.length_a   1.000
_cell.length_b   1.000
_cell.length_c   1.000
_cell.angle_alpha   90.00
_cell.angle_beta   90.00
_cell.angle_gamma   90.00
#
_symmetry.space_group_name_H-M   'P 1'
#
loop_
_entity.id
_entity.type
_entity.pdbx_description
1 polymer ?
#
loop_
_entity_poly.entity_id
_entity_poly.type
_entity_poly.pdbx_seq_one_letter_code
_entity_poly.pdbx_strand_id
1 'polypeptide(L)'
;MLKDTVASLIFIRITILLLQSIGPSCLAWTLLNAWRFYTGSHDRVPILWRVHHAYIAAEAAVYVFFIWYWRYLQREAVHPPLRSRTDREALFHKVCGELDNIESFLSGWFRGAKIEEIGREELRRFLDWAFWEGRATDGDAQELDGYVYQVEAMLDHPLADGSGPAKSLRLTIDPINMQPRCLLWYGLMILIDTIAALRLRSHGFVHYRTGLDGPWVLPPRPATLYASHVSPVKDLSYWCRPHTSKTRPPVVFLHGIGIGLLPHVNFLRELDRQFPVESSDKYSDGQVGLLALEILPISSRLTSPILGRAQFLSQLTTVINAHGYDKFVLVAHSYGSVLGTHMLYDEALSSRITSTLLIDPVTINLHLPDVAYNFTVRQPSKASEWQLWWFASQDPSISHVLGRHFFWYENCLWRDRLEELVRRGLRVTVSLARKDLIVNTTGVARCLLAEEMIDRSRILGAETQQSPSTQTCASWKDRPWRGQGLDILWWDDLDHAQVFDEPETVARLAEVVIAYCQSI
;
A
#
# COMPACT_ATOMS: atom_id res chain seq x y z
N MET A 1 -0.75 9.76 -10.61
CA MET A 1 0.49 9.32 -11.33
C MET A 1 0.77 10.26 -12.50
N LEU A 2 2.04 10.45 -12.89
CA LEU A 2 2.41 11.20 -14.10
C LEU A 2 1.85 10.51 -15.36
N LYS A 3 1.42 11.30 -16.34
CA LYS A 3 1.02 10.79 -17.65
C LYS A 3 2.25 10.29 -18.42
N ASP A 4 2.08 9.20 -19.16
CA ASP A 4 3.17 8.58 -19.93
C ASP A 4 3.42 9.33 -21.25
N THR A 5 4.13 10.46 -21.14
CA THR A 5 4.62 11.24 -22.27
C THR A 5 6.14 11.33 -22.24
N VAL A 6 6.77 11.54 -23.39
CA VAL A 6 8.23 11.75 -23.49
C VAL A 6 8.67 12.94 -22.63
N ALA A 7 7.88 14.02 -22.60
CA ALA A 7 8.16 15.19 -21.77
C ALA A 7 8.15 14.84 -20.28
N SER A 8 7.14 14.09 -19.82
CA SER A 8 7.04 13.61 -18.43
C SER A 8 8.19 12.67 -18.07
N LEU A 9 8.62 11.81 -19.00
CA LEU A 9 9.75 10.92 -18.81
C LEU A 9 11.07 11.69 -18.66
N ILE A 10 11.32 12.69 -19.52
CA ILE A 10 12.51 13.54 -19.42
C ILE A 10 12.48 14.30 -18.10
N PHE A 11 11.35 14.92 -17.76
CA PHE A 11 11.15 15.66 -16.51
C PHE A 11 11.48 14.80 -15.29
N ILE A 12 10.83 13.64 -15.14
CA ILE A 12 11.00 12.80 -13.95
C ILE A 12 12.44 12.26 -13.83
N ARG A 13 13.09 11.90 -14.94
CA ARG A 13 14.48 11.43 -14.93
C ARG A 13 15.46 12.54 -14.55
N ILE A 14 15.27 13.75 -15.07
CA ILE A 14 16.09 14.91 -14.68
C ILE A 14 15.89 15.22 -13.19
N THR A 15 14.65 15.24 -12.70
CA THR A 15 14.37 15.48 -11.28
C THR A 15 15.04 14.44 -10.39
N ILE A 16 14.92 13.15 -10.70
CA ILE A 16 15.56 12.07 -9.95
C ILE A 16 17.08 12.22 -9.97
N LEU A 17 17.68 12.46 -11.15
CA LEU A 17 19.13 12.63 -11.30
C LEU A 17 19.65 13.80 -10.46
N LEU A 18 18.96 14.95 -10.50
CA LEU A 18 19.31 16.11 -9.69
C LEU A 18 19.26 15.77 -8.19
N LEU A 19 18.17 15.18 -7.71
CA LEU A 19 18.01 14.82 -6.30
C LEU A 19 19.07 13.79 -5.84
N GLN A 20 19.37 12.78 -6.66
CA GLN A 20 20.40 11.78 -6.38
C GLN A 20 21.81 12.37 -6.38
N SER A 21 22.07 13.38 -7.21
CA SER A 21 23.40 14.00 -7.32
C SER A 21 23.78 14.88 -6.13
N ILE A 22 22.81 15.40 -5.37
CA ILE A 22 23.05 16.35 -4.26
C ILE A 22 23.98 15.73 -3.21
N GLY A 23 23.64 14.56 -2.67
CA GLY A 23 24.41 13.92 -1.59
C GLY A 23 25.88 13.65 -1.96
N PRO A 24 26.17 12.92 -3.05
CA PRO A 24 27.53 12.66 -3.51
C PRO A 24 28.32 13.93 -3.84
N SER A 25 27.68 14.92 -4.48
CA SER A 25 28.34 16.18 -4.84
C SER A 25 28.71 17.00 -3.59
N CYS A 26 27.79 17.06 -2.62
CA CYS A 26 28.04 17.70 -1.34
C CYS A 26 29.17 16.99 -0.57
N LEU A 27 29.19 15.66 -0.54
CA LEU A 27 30.25 14.90 0.10
C LEU A 27 31.62 15.15 -0.56
N ALA A 28 31.70 15.08 -1.89
CA ALA A 28 32.94 15.35 -2.63
C ALA A 28 33.46 16.77 -2.36
N TRP A 29 32.56 17.75 -2.37
CA TRP A 29 32.89 19.14 -2.06
C TRP A 29 33.38 19.30 -0.61
N THR A 30 32.72 18.68 0.37
CA THR A 30 33.13 18.74 1.78
C THR A 30 34.51 18.12 1.99
N LEU A 31 34.79 16.97 1.36
CA LEU A 31 36.10 16.32 1.43
C LEU A 31 37.20 17.17 0.78
N LEU A 32 36.92 17.79 -0.37
CA LEU A 32 37.86 18.69 -1.03
C LEU A 32 38.22 19.90 -0.16
N ASN A 33 37.24 20.49 0.54
CA ASN A 33 37.48 21.61 1.43
C ASN A 33 38.21 21.18 2.70
N ALA A 34 37.91 20.02 3.26
CA ALA A 34 38.67 19.46 4.38
C ALA A 34 40.15 19.21 3.99
N TRP A 35 40.39 18.74 2.76
CA TRP A 35 41.74 18.56 2.22
C TRP A 35 42.47 19.90 2.04
N ARG A 36 41.84 20.89 1.40
CA ARG A 36 42.39 22.26 1.30
C ARG A 36 42.70 22.84 2.67
N PHE A 37 41.87 22.48 3.67
CA PHE A 37 42.09 22.91 5.02
C PHE A 37 43.38 22.35 5.61
N TYR A 38 43.53 21.05 5.45
CA TYR A 38 44.72 20.34 5.86
C TYR A 38 46.00 20.84 5.16
N THR A 39 45.94 21.20 3.87
CA THR A 39 47.10 21.71 3.10
C THR A 39 47.36 23.21 3.27
N GLY A 40 46.65 23.90 4.16
CA GLY A 40 46.87 25.32 4.45
C GLY A 40 46.45 26.30 3.36
N SER A 41 45.68 25.85 2.36
CA SER A 41 45.24 26.67 1.22
C SER A 41 43.84 27.23 1.44
N HIS A 42 43.71 28.25 2.30
CA HIS A 42 42.42 28.82 2.67
C HIS A 42 42.21 30.27 2.26
N ASP A 43 41.10 30.49 1.59
CA ASP A 43 40.58 31.84 1.34
C ASP A 43 39.68 32.31 2.49
N ARG A 44 39.65 33.63 2.74
CA ARG A 44 38.68 34.22 3.67
C ARG A 44 37.29 34.17 3.04
N VAL A 45 36.41 33.35 3.62
CA VAL A 45 35.06 33.11 3.11
C VAL A 45 34.04 34.09 3.71
N PRO A 46 33.23 34.82 2.91
CA PRO A 46 32.15 35.69 3.40
C PRO A 46 31.08 34.94 4.24
N ILE A 47 30.33 35.67 5.08
CA ILE A 47 29.35 35.05 5.99
C ILE A 47 28.22 34.29 5.31
N LEU A 48 27.67 34.81 4.20
CA LEU A 48 26.65 34.12 3.41
C LEU A 48 27.15 32.76 2.91
N TRP A 49 28.43 32.71 2.61
CA TRP A 49 29.09 31.54 2.06
C TRP A 49 29.41 30.50 3.14
N ARG A 50 29.58 30.92 4.40
CA ARG A 50 29.60 30.01 5.56
C ARG A 50 28.28 29.28 5.78
N VAL A 51 27.13 29.94 5.61
CA VAL A 51 25.81 29.29 5.73
C VAL A 51 25.62 28.24 4.64
N HIS A 52 26.00 28.57 3.40
CA HIS A 52 25.95 27.62 2.30
C HIS A 52 26.89 26.42 2.53
N HIS A 53 28.11 26.66 3.02
CA HIS A 53 29.03 25.57 3.38
C HIS A 53 28.49 24.69 4.51
N ALA A 54 27.81 25.27 5.50
CA ALA A 54 27.15 24.51 6.56
C ALA A 54 26.04 23.62 6.00
N TYR A 55 25.23 24.12 5.06
CA TYR A 55 24.21 23.32 4.38
C TYR A 55 24.85 22.16 3.57
N ILE A 56 25.90 22.44 2.80
CA ILE A 56 26.62 21.39 2.04
C ILE A 56 27.18 20.32 2.99
N ALA A 57 27.78 20.73 4.11
CA ALA A 57 28.29 19.79 5.11
C ALA A 57 27.16 18.96 5.75
N ALA A 58 25.99 19.56 6.00
CA ALA A 58 24.83 18.86 6.50
C ALA A 58 24.29 17.83 5.49
N GLU A 59 24.20 18.18 4.20
CA GLU A 59 23.84 17.24 3.13
C GLU A 59 24.84 16.07 3.03
N ALA A 60 26.14 16.37 3.11
CA ALA A 60 27.19 15.34 3.12
C ALA A 60 27.03 14.39 4.34
N ALA A 61 26.77 14.93 5.52
CA ALA A 61 26.54 14.13 6.73
C ALA A 61 25.29 13.25 6.61
N VAL A 62 24.21 13.76 6.05
CA VAL A 62 22.98 12.99 5.79
C VAL A 62 23.22 11.89 4.77
N TYR A 63 23.99 12.15 3.72
CA TYR A 63 24.36 11.13 2.75
C TYR A 63 25.17 9.99 3.41
N VAL A 64 26.14 10.33 4.27
CA VAL A 64 26.90 9.33 5.05
C VAL A 64 26.00 8.58 6.03
N PHE A 65 25.05 9.27 6.68
CA PHE A 65 24.04 8.63 7.52
C PHE A 65 23.24 7.58 6.72
N PHE A 66 22.84 7.87 5.48
CA PHE A 66 22.12 6.89 4.67
C PHE A 66 22.97 5.68 4.25
N ILE A 67 24.28 5.82 4.10
CA ILE A 67 25.16 4.67 3.88
C ILE A 67 25.14 3.73 5.10
N TRP A 68 25.16 4.29 6.31
CA TRP A 68 24.99 3.51 7.54
C TRP A 68 23.57 2.95 7.67
N TYR A 69 22.56 3.79 7.43
CA TYR A 69 21.15 3.43 7.58
C TYR A 69 20.75 2.31 6.63
N TRP A 70 21.28 2.31 5.40
CA TRP A 70 21.09 1.19 4.46
C TRP A 70 21.51 -0.14 5.06
N ARG A 71 22.67 -0.19 5.73
CA ARG A 71 23.15 -1.40 6.43
C ARG A 71 22.26 -1.75 7.62
N TYR A 72 21.80 -0.75 8.36
CA TYR A 72 20.86 -0.94 9.47
C TYR A 72 19.55 -1.58 9.00
N LEU A 73 19.02 -1.16 7.85
CA LEU A 73 17.79 -1.72 7.27
C LEU A 73 17.94 -3.16 6.79
N GLN A 74 19.15 -3.66 6.56
CA GLN A 74 19.35 -5.07 6.14
C GLN A 74 19.13 -6.08 7.26
N ARG A 75 18.89 -5.64 8.51
CA ARG A 75 18.56 -6.53 9.64
C ARG A 75 17.36 -7.40 9.30
N GLU A 76 17.34 -8.60 9.86
CA GLU A 76 16.28 -9.58 9.65
C GLU A 76 14.92 -9.05 10.11
N ALA A 77 13.87 -9.49 9.41
CA ALA A 77 12.51 -9.17 9.78
C ALA A 77 12.14 -9.85 11.10
N VAL A 78 11.30 -9.20 11.90
CA VAL A 78 10.67 -9.85 13.05
C VAL A 78 9.42 -10.55 12.53
N HIS A 79 9.54 -11.84 12.31
CA HIS A 79 8.51 -12.69 11.73
C HIS A 79 7.37 -13.02 12.71
N PRO A 80 6.11 -13.12 12.25
CA PRO A 80 5.02 -13.68 13.03
C PRO A 80 5.27 -15.13 13.47
N PRO A 81 4.50 -15.67 14.42
CA PRO A 81 4.55 -17.09 14.75
C PRO A 81 4.28 -17.95 13.51
N LEU A 82 5.02 -19.06 13.37
CA LEU A 82 4.82 -19.99 12.26
C LEU A 82 3.42 -20.60 12.33
N ARG A 83 2.80 -20.73 11.17
CA ARG A 83 1.52 -21.44 10.98
C ARG A 83 1.69 -22.92 11.33
N SER A 84 0.62 -23.53 11.86
CA SER A 84 0.59 -24.98 12.06
C SER A 84 0.70 -25.71 10.71
N ARG A 85 1.12 -26.98 10.71
CA ARG A 85 1.18 -27.78 9.48
C ARG A 85 -0.16 -27.80 8.74
N THR A 86 -1.26 -28.00 9.45
CA THR A 86 -2.61 -28.00 8.86
C THR A 86 -2.95 -26.66 8.21
N ASP A 87 -2.61 -25.54 8.85
CA ASP A 87 -2.87 -24.21 8.30
C ASP A 87 -1.98 -23.91 7.09
N ARG A 88 -0.73 -24.41 7.08
CA ARG A 88 0.17 -24.29 5.92
C ARG A 88 -0.36 -25.08 4.73
N GLU A 89 -0.79 -26.32 4.95
CA GLU A 89 -1.34 -27.19 3.91
C GLU A 89 -2.63 -26.60 3.33
N ALA A 90 -3.53 -26.10 4.19
CA ALA A 90 -4.74 -25.41 3.77
C ALA A 90 -4.43 -24.15 2.94
N LEU A 91 -3.44 -23.34 3.36
CA LEU A 91 -3.00 -22.16 2.61
C LEU A 91 -2.38 -22.55 1.26
N PHE A 92 -1.56 -23.59 1.22
CA PHE A 92 -0.94 -24.10 -0.01
C PHE A 92 -2.00 -24.54 -1.02
N HIS A 93 -2.96 -25.36 -0.58
CA HIS A 93 -4.07 -25.79 -1.43
C HIS A 93 -4.94 -24.62 -1.88
N LYS A 94 -5.18 -23.63 -1.00
CA LYS A 94 -5.91 -22.42 -1.37
C LYS A 94 -5.20 -21.63 -2.47
N VAL A 95 -3.88 -21.43 -2.33
CA VAL A 95 -3.08 -20.79 -3.38
C VAL A 95 -3.21 -21.57 -4.68
N CYS A 96 -2.94 -22.88 -4.67
CA CYS A 96 -2.98 -23.72 -5.86
C CYS A 96 -4.36 -23.74 -6.54
N GLY A 97 -5.45 -23.71 -5.76
CA GLY A 97 -6.82 -23.70 -6.27
C GLY A 97 -7.24 -22.38 -6.91
N GLU A 98 -6.53 -21.27 -6.65
CA GLU A 98 -6.79 -19.95 -7.26
C GLU A 98 -5.85 -19.65 -8.45
N LEU A 99 -4.93 -20.55 -8.80
CA LEU A 99 -4.03 -20.35 -9.94
C LEU A 99 -4.72 -20.69 -11.27
N ASP A 100 -4.81 -19.70 -12.15
CA ASP A 100 -5.22 -19.90 -13.55
C ASP A 100 -4.13 -20.64 -14.35
N ASN A 101 -2.85 -20.32 -14.11
CA ASN A 101 -1.70 -20.87 -14.82
C ASN A 101 -0.46 -20.90 -13.90
N ILE A 102 0.04 -22.10 -13.62
CA ILE A 102 1.19 -22.31 -12.73
C ILE A 102 2.51 -21.82 -13.34
N GLU A 103 2.71 -21.93 -14.65
CA GLU A 103 3.92 -21.46 -15.32
C GLU A 103 4.04 -19.93 -15.22
N SER A 104 2.94 -19.21 -15.48
CA SER A 104 2.93 -17.75 -15.35
C SER A 104 3.14 -17.31 -13.90
N PHE A 105 2.58 -18.06 -12.94
CA PHE A 105 2.76 -17.82 -11.51
C PHE A 105 4.23 -17.96 -11.12
N LEU A 106 4.86 -19.08 -11.47
CA LEU A 106 6.28 -19.34 -11.18
C LEU A 106 7.16 -18.34 -11.91
N SER A 107 6.97 -18.14 -13.22
CA SER A 107 7.76 -17.18 -14.00
C SER A 107 7.73 -15.79 -13.35
N GLY A 108 6.56 -15.29 -12.95
CA GLY A 108 6.44 -14.00 -12.27
C GLY A 108 7.18 -13.94 -10.93
N TRP A 109 6.99 -14.94 -10.06
CA TRP A 109 7.71 -15.04 -8.78
C TRP A 109 9.22 -15.24 -8.93
N PHE A 110 9.67 -15.76 -10.08
CA PHE A 110 11.08 -15.92 -10.47
C PHE A 110 11.56 -14.83 -11.43
N ARG A 111 10.99 -13.63 -11.35
CA ARG A 111 11.46 -12.41 -12.05
C ARG A 111 11.31 -12.45 -13.59
N GLY A 112 10.37 -13.24 -14.10
CA GLY A 112 10.17 -13.48 -15.52
C GLY A 112 11.10 -14.55 -16.10
N ALA A 113 11.74 -15.37 -15.25
CA ALA A 113 12.54 -16.50 -15.70
C ALA A 113 11.66 -17.53 -16.44
N LYS A 114 12.27 -18.26 -17.37
CA LYS A 114 11.59 -19.39 -18.02
C LYS A 114 11.58 -20.59 -17.06
N ILE A 115 10.62 -21.49 -17.22
CA ILE A 115 10.46 -22.63 -16.32
C ILE A 115 11.69 -23.55 -16.33
N GLU A 116 12.37 -23.69 -17.48
CA GLU A 116 13.56 -24.52 -17.61
C GLU A 116 14.77 -23.96 -16.83
N GLU A 117 14.74 -22.66 -16.49
CA GLU A 117 15.77 -22.00 -15.69
C GLU A 117 15.52 -22.14 -14.17
N ILE A 118 14.33 -22.62 -13.78
CA ILE A 118 13.94 -22.82 -12.39
C ILE A 118 14.36 -24.23 -11.98
N GLY A 119 15.47 -24.33 -11.25
CA GLY A 119 15.88 -25.58 -10.64
C GLY A 119 15.03 -25.94 -9.42
N ARG A 120 14.94 -27.23 -9.12
CA ARG A 120 14.17 -27.76 -7.98
C ARG A 120 14.58 -27.14 -6.62
N GLU A 121 15.87 -26.85 -6.45
CA GLU A 121 16.40 -26.20 -5.23
C GLU A 121 15.89 -24.76 -5.06
N GLU A 122 15.74 -24.01 -6.15
CA GLU A 122 15.25 -22.63 -6.09
C GLU A 122 13.75 -22.59 -5.84
N LEU A 123 12.99 -23.56 -6.39
CA LEU A 123 11.59 -23.78 -6.02
C LEU A 123 11.45 -24.13 -4.54
N ARG A 124 12.30 -25.03 -4.02
CA ARG A 124 12.32 -25.39 -2.59
C ARG A 124 12.54 -24.18 -1.70
N ARG A 125 13.50 -23.30 -2.03
CA ARG A 125 13.77 -22.04 -1.29
C ARG A 125 12.61 -21.05 -1.38
N PHE A 126 11.94 -20.98 -2.53
CA PHE A 126 10.77 -20.13 -2.70
C PHE A 126 9.61 -20.61 -1.80
N LEU A 127 9.33 -21.92 -1.78
CA LEU A 127 8.28 -22.50 -0.94
C LEU A 127 8.60 -22.40 0.55
N ASP A 128 9.86 -22.59 0.95
CA ASP A 128 10.33 -22.32 2.31
C ASP A 128 10.04 -20.86 2.71
N TRP A 129 10.39 -19.89 1.87
CA TRP A 129 10.03 -18.50 2.14
C TRP A 129 8.51 -18.27 2.19
N ALA A 130 7.75 -18.81 1.25
CA ALA A 130 6.31 -18.54 1.15
C ALA A 130 5.53 -19.12 2.35
N PHE A 131 5.88 -20.32 2.81
CA PHE A 131 5.10 -21.07 3.80
C PHE A 131 5.76 -21.16 5.18
N TRP A 132 7.09 -21.09 5.28
CA TRP A 132 7.89 -21.07 6.52
C TRP A 132 8.67 -19.79 6.75
N GLU A 133 8.60 -18.82 5.84
CA GLU A 133 9.32 -17.55 5.94
C GLU A 133 10.85 -17.72 6.01
N GLY A 134 11.38 -18.79 5.41
CA GLY A 134 12.81 -19.11 5.42
C GLY A 134 13.29 -19.80 6.69
N ARG A 135 12.36 -20.33 7.49
CA ARG A 135 12.62 -20.95 8.82
C ARG A 135 12.28 -22.44 8.84
N ALA A 136 12.14 -23.11 7.69
CA ALA A 136 11.95 -24.55 7.64
C ALA A 136 13.14 -25.29 8.28
N THR A 137 12.84 -26.33 9.05
CA THR A 137 13.85 -27.18 9.71
C THR A 137 13.98 -28.53 9.00
N ASP A 138 14.98 -29.33 9.38
CA ASP A 138 15.12 -30.70 8.86
C ASP A 138 13.88 -31.57 9.10
N GLY A 139 13.12 -31.29 10.17
CA GLY A 139 11.85 -31.96 10.47
C GLY A 139 10.73 -31.61 9.50
N ASP A 140 10.81 -30.47 8.81
CA ASP A 140 9.83 -30.01 7.82
C ASP A 140 10.17 -30.48 6.40
N ALA A 141 11.34 -31.09 6.18
CA ALA A 141 11.84 -31.45 4.85
C ALA A 141 10.84 -32.30 4.05
N GLN A 142 10.20 -33.27 4.71
CA GLN A 142 9.21 -34.14 4.07
C GLN A 142 7.95 -33.37 3.62
N GLU A 143 7.48 -32.39 4.41
CA GLU A 143 6.32 -31.56 4.04
C GLU A 143 6.68 -30.65 2.87
N LEU A 144 7.85 -30.01 2.94
CA LEU A 144 8.33 -29.12 1.89
C LEU A 144 8.56 -29.85 0.55
N ASP A 145 9.16 -31.04 0.59
CA ASP A 145 9.31 -31.90 -0.60
C ASP A 145 7.96 -32.35 -1.17
N GLY A 146 6.95 -32.54 -0.30
CA GLY A 146 5.59 -32.78 -0.70
C GLY A 146 4.98 -31.62 -1.49
N TYR A 147 5.22 -30.37 -1.09
CA TYR A 147 4.78 -29.19 -1.85
C TYR A 147 5.52 -29.03 -3.16
N VAL A 148 6.84 -29.29 -3.20
CA VAL A 148 7.62 -29.29 -4.44
C VAL A 148 7.02 -30.30 -5.43
N TYR A 149 6.76 -31.52 -4.99
CA TYR A 149 6.16 -32.56 -5.83
C TYR A 149 4.77 -32.17 -6.37
N GLN A 150 3.94 -31.52 -5.53
CA GLN A 150 2.63 -31.04 -5.98
C GLN A 150 2.75 -29.95 -7.04
N VAL A 151 3.71 -29.02 -6.90
CA VAL A 151 3.97 -28.00 -7.93
C VAL A 151 4.47 -28.63 -9.23
N GLU A 152 5.38 -29.60 -9.16
CA GLU A 152 5.85 -30.35 -10.35
C GLU A 152 4.71 -31.12 -11.02
N ALA A 153 3.80 -31.71 -10.24
CA ALA A 153 2.61 -32.37 -10.76
C ALA A 153 1.66 -31.38 -11.47
N MET A 154 1.54 -30.15 -10.99
CA MET A 154 0.76 -29.09 -11.66
C MET A 154 1.40 -28.61 -12.96
N LEU A 155 2.72 -28.69 -13.10
CA LEU A 155 3.45 -28.33 -14.32
C LEU A 155 3.36 -29.42 -15.41
N ASP A 156 2.89 -30.62 -15.08
CA ASP A 156 2.86 -31.79 -15.97
C ASP A 156 4.26 -32.20 -16.52
N HIS A 157 5.34 -31.68 -15.91
CA HIS A 157 6.71 -32.09 -16.18
C HIS A 157 7.62 -31.80 -14.96
N PRO A 158 8.67 -32.60 -14.73
CA PRO A 158 9.63 -32.35 -13.66
C PRO A 158 10.48 -31.11 -13.95
N LEU A 159 10.93 -30.43 -12.89
CA LEU A 159 11.94 -29.37 -12.99
C LEU A 159 13.34 -29.99 -13.13
N ALA A 160 14.30 -29.19 -13.60
CA ALA A 160 15.69 -29.63 -13.67
C ALA A 160 16.23 -29.94 -12.26
N ASP A 161 16.86 -31.11 -12.12
CA ASP A 161 17.54 -31.50 -10.88
C ASP A 161 18.66 -30.52 -10.53
N GLY A 162 18.68 -30.06 -9.29
CA GLY A 162 19.70 -29.15 -8.75
C GLY A 162 19.33 -27.66 -8.84
N SER A 163 20.37 -26.82 -8.88
CA SER A 163 20.24 -25.36 -8.87
C SER A 163 20.23 -24.81 -10.29
N GLY A 164 19.24 -23.97 -10.58
CA GLY A 164 19.15 -23.20 -11.82
C GLY A 164 19.59 -21.75 -11.63
N PRO A 165 19.75 -20.97 -12.71
CA PRO A 165 20.15 -19.56 -12.63
C PRO A 165 19.05 -18.61 -12.13
N ALA A 166 17.79 -19.07 -12.09
CA ALA A 166 16.65 -18.24 -11.70
C ALA A 166 16.68 -17.87 -10.21
N LYS A 167 16.17 -16.67 -9.87
CA LYS A 167 16.08 -16.19 -8.49
C LYS A 167 14.65 -15.79 -8.15
N SER A 168 14.07 -16.47 -7.17
CA SER A 168 12.75 -16.13 -6.64
C SER A 168 12.75 -14.78 -5.92
N LEU A 169 11.60 -14.12 -5.89
CA LEU A 169 11.33 -12.99 -5.00
C LEU A 169 11.00 -13.49 -3.60
N ARG A 170 11.74 -13.01 -2.59
CA ARG A 170 11.51 -13.36 -1.18
C ARG A 170 11.51 -12.10 -0.33
N LEU A 171 10.42 -11.34 -0.36
CA LEU A 171 10.35 -9.96 0.13
C LEU A 171 10.98 -9.74 1.51
N THR A 172 10.61 -10.57 2.50
CA THR A 172 11.03 -10.43 3.90
C THR A 172 12.49 -10.79 4.17
N ILE A 173 13.16 -11.44 3.21
CA ILE A 173 14.53 -11.98 3.34
C ILE A 173 15.49 -11.30 2.38
N ASP A 174 15.04 -11.02 1.15
CA ASP A 174 15.87 -10.44 0.11
C ASP A 174 16.41 -9.05 0.54
N PRO A 175 17.55 -8.62 -0.02
CA PRO A 175 18.14 -7.33 0.31
C PRO A 175 17.20 -6.16 0.00
N ILE A 176 17.16 -5.19 0.91
CA ILE A 176 16.36 -3.98 0.72
C ILE A 176 17.09 -3.03 -0.22
N ASN A 177 16.44 -2.70 -1.32
CA ASN A 177 16.88 -1.67 -2.26
C ASN A 177 16.27 -0.33 -1.84
N MET A 178 17.12 0.61 -1.41
CA MET A 178 16.71 1.98 -1.09
C MET A 178 17.63 2.97 -1.79
N GLN A 179 17.15 4.20 -1.97
CA GLN A 179 17.96 5.34 -2.40
C GLN A 179 18.09 6.37 -1.28
N PRO A 180 19.29 6.92 -1.00
CA PRO A 180 19.46 8.01 -0.04
C PRO A 180 18.57 9.22 -0.37
N ARG A 181 18.08 9.90 0.67
CA ARG A 181 17.31 11.14 0.53
C ARG A 181 18.15 12.34 0.97
N CYS A 182 18.10 13.43 0.21
CA CYS A 182 18.76 14.68 0.58
C CYS A 182 17.91 15.49 1.58
N LEU A 183 18.53 16.44 2.27
CA LEU A 183 17.82 17.39 3.14
C LEU A 183 16.80 18.21 2.35
N LEU A 184 17.09 18.55 1.09
CA LEU A 184 16.13 19.21 0.21
C LEU A 184 14.81 18.41 0.10
N TRP A 185 14.89 17.08 -0.10
CA TRP A 185 13.71 16.21 -0.15
C TRP A 185 12.91 16.26 1.14
N TYR A 186 13.58 16.18 2.29
CA TYR A 186 12.90 16.29 3.58
C TYR A 186 12.35 17.68 3.86
N GLY A 187 12.99 18.74 3.37
CA GLY A 187 12.43 20.10 3.39
C GLY A 187 11.13 20.21 2.59
N LEU A 188 11.05 19.58 1.41
CA LEU A 188 9.82 19.49 0.62
C LEU A 188 8.73 18.70 1.37
N MET A 189 9.10 17.64 2.09
CA MET A 189 8.15 16.88 2.90
C MET A 189 7.57 17.71 4.06
N ILE A 190 8.35 18.60 4.70
CA ILE A 190 7.85 19.56 5.70
C ILE A 190 6.81 20.48 5.07
N LEU A 191 7.12 21.04 3.89
CA LEU A 191 6.22 21.94 3.17
C LEU A 191 4.90 21.25 2.81
N ILE A 192 4.98 20.05 2.22
CA ILE A 192 3.83 19.23 1.83
C ILE A 192 2.96 18.88 3.05
N ASP A 193 3.57 18.46 4.16
CA ASP A 193 2.87 18.18 5.42
C ASP A 193 2.11 19.40 5.92
N THR A 194 2.77 20.56 5.89
CA THR A 194 2.21 21.82 6.37
C THR A 194 1.04 22.26 5.50
N ILE A 195 1.15 22.13 4.17
CA ILE A 195 0.03 22.41 3.24
C ILE A 195 -1.13 21.47 3.52
N ALA A 196 -0.90 20.16 3.67
CA ALA A 196 -1.96 19.21 4.00
C ALA A 196 -2.65 19.55 5.32
N ALA A 197 -1.87 19.86 6.37
CA ALA A 197 -2.37 20.22 7.68
C ALA A 197 -3.21 21.51 7.66
N LEU A 198 -2.75 22.55 6.97
CA LEU A 198 -3.49 23.81 6.81
C LEU A 198 -4.81 23.58 6.07
N ARG A 199 -4.79 22.79 4.99
CA ARG A 199 -6.00 22.48 4.21
C ARG A 199 -7.00 21.65 5.02
N LEU A 200 -6.55 20.59 5.69
CA LEU A 200 -7.41 19.77 6.57
C LEU A 200 -8.02 20.61 7.69
N ARG A 201 -7.22 21.46 8.35
CA ARG A 201 -7.70 22.38 9.39
C ARG A 201 -8.73 23.36 8.84
N SER A 202 -8.53 23.89 7.63
CA SER A 202 -9.51 24.78 6.98
C SER A 202 -10.84 24.08 6.65
N HIS A 203 -10.86 22.74 6.62
CA HIS A 203 -12.06 21.91 6.44
C HIS A 203 -12.58 21.30 7.76
N GLY A 204 -12.22 21.89 8.91
CA GLY A 204 -12.78 21.50 10.21
C GLY A 204 -12.20 20.22 10.81
N PHE A 205 -11.10 19.68 10.24
CA PHE A 205 -10.40 18.56 10.86
C PHE A 205 -9.53 19.04 12.02
N VAL A 206 -9.52 18.23 13.07
CA VAL A 206 -8.70 18.39 14.27
C VAL A 206 -7.59 17.34 14.23
N HIS A 207 -6.35 17.77 14.44
CA HIS A 207 -5.21 16.86 14.50
C HIS A 207 -5.05 16.26 15.90
N TYR A 208 -5.00 14.93 15.97
CA TYR A 208 -4.65 14.16 17.16
C TYR A 208 -3.21 13.67 16.99
N ARG A 209 -2.27 14.35 17.66
CA ARG A 209 -0.85 13.99 17.61
C ARG A 209 -0.51 12.86 18.57
N THR A 210 0.57 12.15 18.32
CA THR A 210 1.16 11.23 19.29
C THR A 210 1.75 11.98 20.49
N GLY A 211 1.89 11.27 21.63
CA GLY A 211 2.54 11.77 22.84
C GLY A 211 4.05 11.99 22.66
N LEU A 212 4.71 12.55 23.68
CA LEU A 212 6.17 12.76 23.67
C LEU A 212 6.95 11.43 23.70
N ASP A 213 6.32 10.39 24.20
CA ASP A 213 6.83 9.01 24.22
C ASP A 213 6.51 8.25 22.92
N GLY A 214 5.76 8.86 21.99
CA GLY A 214 5.37 8.28 20.71
C GLY A 214 6.52 8.06 19.73
N PRO A 215 6.24 7.58 18.51
CA PRO A 215 7.25 7.32 17.50
C PRO A 215 7.97 8.60 17.11
N TRP A 216 9.28 8.52 16.96
CA TRP A 216 10.08 9.61 16.41
C TRP A 216 9.74 9.79 14.92
N VAL A 217 9.76 11.04 14.43
CA VAL A 217 9.43 11.34 13.03
C VAL A 217 10.39 12.39 12.48
N LEU A 218 11.03 12.07 11.37
CA LEU A 218 11.85 12.98 10.58
C LEU A 218 11.33 12.97 9.12
N PRO A 219 11.05 14.13 8.51
CA PRO A 219 11.28 15.47 9.04
C PRO A 219 10.30 15.87 10.15
N PRO A 220 10.63 16.91 10.96
CA PRO A 220 9.72 17.43 11.96
C PRO A 220 8.44 17.93 11.30
N ARG A 221 7.33 17.80 12.02
CA ARG A 221 5.98 18.10 11.52
C ARG A 221 5.43 19.34 12.23
N PRO A 222 5.40 20.52 11.59
CA PRO A 222 4.93 21.74 12.25
C PRO A 222 3.53 21.61 12.85
N ALA A 223 2.67 20.77 12.27
CA ALA A 223 1.33 20.47 12.79
C ALA A 223 1.31 19.97 14.24
N THR A 224 2.33 19.23 14.67
CA THR A 224 2.37 18.69 16.04
C THR A 224 2.62 19.77 17.09
N LEU A 225 3.25 20.89 16.71
CA LEU A 225 3.56 22.00 17.63
C LEU A 225 2.31 22.77 18.06
N TYR A 226 1.27 22.79 17.22
CA TYR A 226 0.02 23.51 17.49
C TYR A 226 -1.21 22.59 17.63
N ALA A 227 -1.01 21.27 17.61
CA ALA A 227 -2.09 20.31 17.83
C ALA A 227 -2.56 20.36 19.29
N SER A 228 -3.85 20.65 19.48
CA SER A 228 -4.47 20.77 20.81
C SER A 228 -4.90 19.43 21.41
N HIS A 229 -4.91 18.35 20.61
CA HIS A 229 -5.37 17.03 21.03
C HIS A 229 -4.26 16.01 20.93
N VAL A 230 -4.22 15.11 21.91
CA VAL A 230 -3.33 13.96 21.95
C VAL A 230 -4.14 12.72 21.62
N SER A 231 -3.58 11.87 20.77
CA SER A 231 -4.15 10.56 20.45
C SER A 231 -4.31 9.73 21.74
N PRO A 232 -5.40 8.96 21.90
CA PRO A 232 -5.57 8.06 23.04
C PRO A 232 -4.57 6.89 23.04
N VAL A 233 -3.81 6.75 21.96
CA VAL A 233 -2.80 5.71 21.78
C VAL A 233 -1.45 6.31 21.42
N LYS A 234 -0.40 5.52 21.64
CA LYS A 234 0.98 5.96 21.56
C LYS A 234 1.48 6.16 20.12
N ASP A 235 1.10 5.27 19.22
CA ASP A 235 1.80 5.12 17.92
C ASP A 235 0.99 5.62 16.72
N LEU A 236 -0.29 5.94 16.91
CA LEU A 236 -1.17 6.41 15.83
C LEU A 236 -1.49 7.88 16.00
N SER A 237 -1.12 8.69 15.01
CA SER A 237 -1.70 10.03 14.80
C SER A 237 -2.76 9.99 13.71
N TYR A 238 -3.71 10.91 13.78
CA TYR A 238 -4.81 10.98 12.81
C TYR A 238 -5.42 12.38 12.76
N TRP A 239 -6.12 12.66 11.67
CA TRP A 239 -6.99 13.81 11.55
C TRP A 239 -8.43 13.37 11.74
N CYS A 240 -9.14 14.02 12.64
CA CYS A 240 -10.53 13.70 12.91
C CYS A 240 -11.38 14.95 12.75
N ARG A 241 -12.42 14.83 11.94
CA ARG A 241 -13.54 15.75 11.96
C ARG A 241 -14.61 15.18 12.90
N PRO A 242 -15.10 15.93 13.91
CA PRO A 242 -16.02 15.41 14.90
C PRO A 242 -17.30 14.80 14.31
N HIS A 243 -17.76 13.71 14.92
CA HIS A 243 -19.03 13.07 14.58
C HIS A 243 -20.13 13.53 15.54
N THR A 244 -21.26 14.01 15.02
CA THR A 244 -22.42 14.39 15.82
C THR A 244 -23.75 13.83 15.31
N SER A 245 -23.74 13.20 14.13
CA SER A 245 -24.90 12.49 13.59
C SER A 245 -25.24 11.27 14.45
N LYS A 246 -26.54 10.98 14.55
CA LYS A 246 -27.05 9.83 15.30
C LYS A 246 -27.57 8.74 14.39
N THR A 247 -27.93 9.07 13.14
CA THR A 247 -28.49 8.12 12.19
C THR A 247 -27.52 7.68 11.11
N ARG A 248 -26.41 8.41 10.90
CA ARG A 248 -25.41 8.09 9.87
C ARG A 248 -24.10 7.65 10.51
N PRO A 249 -23.43 6.61 9.99
CA PRO A 249 -22.16 6.15 10.52
C PRO A 249 -21.02 7.11 10.11
N PRO A 250 -19.99 7.30 10.95
CA PRO A 250 -18.76 7.98 10.59
C PRO A 250 -17.93 7.16 9.61
N VAL A 251 -16.94 7.82 8.97
CA VAL A 251 -16.03 7.21 8.01
C VAL A 251 -14.63 7.09 8.61
N VAL A 252 -14.03 5.91 8.48
CA VAL A 252 -12.62 5.66 8.79
C VAL A 252 -11.85 5.51 7.47
N PHE A 253 -10.87 6.38 7.24
CA PHE A 253 -10.08 6.45 6.01
C PHE A 253 -8.63 6.02 6.24
N LEU A 254 -8.16 5.07 5.43
CA LEU A 254 -6.81 4.52 5.45
C LEU A 254 -6.12 4.82 4.10
N HIS A 255 -5.04 5.60 4.11
CA HIS A 255 -4.38 6.04 2.89
C HIS A 255 -3.32 5.06 2.36
N GLY A 256 -2.91 5.27 1.11
CA GLY A 256 -1.86 4.49 0.44
C GLY A 256 -0.44 5.03 0.66
N ILE A 257 0.54 4.34 0.08
CA ILE A 257 1.93 4.79 0.07
C ILE A 257 2.05 6.14 -0.67
N GLY A 258 2.86 7.06 -0.14
CA GLY A 258 3.16 8.31 -0.84
C GLY A 258 3.70 9.40 0.07
N ILE A 259 3.11 10.59 -0.02
CA ILE A 259 3.53 11.82 0.67
C ILE A 259 2.58 12.21 1.82
N GLY A 260 1.91 11.22 2.42
CA GLY A 260 0.89 11.40 3.45
C GLY A 260 -0.49 11.73 2.87
N LEU A 261 -1.30 12.48 3.62
CA LEU A 261 -2.71 12.73 3.29
C LEU A 261 -2.95 13.75 2.17
N LEU A 262 -1.93 14.51 1.72
CA LEU A 262 -2.12 15.59 0.74
C LEU A 262 -2.91 15.17 -0.52
N PRO A 263 -2.62 14.02 -1.18
CA PRO A 263 -3.35 13.60 -2.38
C PRO A 263 -4.84 13.34 -2.11
N HIS A 264 -5.22 13.10 -0.85
CA HIS A 264 -6.57 12.70 -0.47
C HIS A 264 -7.38 13.86 0.14
N VAL A 265 -6.76 15.03 0.35
CA VAL A 265 -7.44 16.20 0.92
C VAL A 265 -8.65 16.62 0.09
N ASN A 266 -8.56 16.55 -1.25
CA ASN A 266 -9.69 16.87 -2.13
C ASN A 266 -10.87 15.93 -1.92
N PHE A 267 -10.60 14.62 -1.79
CA PHE A 267 -11.61 13.61 -1.52
C PHE A 267 -12.23 13.78 -0.13
N LEU A 268 -11.42 13.99 0.91
CA LEU A 268 -11.92 14.24 2.26
C LEU A 268 -12.78 15.51 2.35
N ARG A 269 -12.42 16.55 1.58
CA ARG A 269 -13.24 17.77 1.43
C ARG A 269 -14.54 17.49 0.67
N GLU A 270 -14.50 16.67 -0.37
CA GLU A 270 -15.69 16.39 -1.18
C GLU A 270 -16.74 15.62 -0.38
N LEU A 271 -16.30 14.66 0.44
CA LEU A 271 -17.16 14.01 1.43
C LEU A 271 -17.85 15.03 2.33
N ASP A 272 -17.11 16.01 2.85
CA ASP A 272 -17.67 17.09 3.67
C ASP A 272 -18.74 17.91 2.92
N ARG A 273 -18.43 18.38 1.70
CA ARG A 273 -19.36 19.24 0.93
C ARG A 273 -20.70 18.59 0.64
N GLN A 274 -20.69 17.28 0.40
CA GLN A 274 -21.89 16.56 -0.01
C GLN A 274 -22.66 15.94 1.15
N PHE A 275 -22.11 15.89 2.37
CA PHE A 275 -22.93 15.64 3.56
C PHE A 275 -23.81 16.88 3.80
N PRO A 276 -25.15 16.81 3.61
CA PRO A 276 -25.98 17.98 3.82
C PRO A 276 -25.91 18.37 5.30
N VAL A 277 -25.47 19.60 5.58
CA VAL A 277 -25.83 20.27 6.83
C VAL A 277 -27.23 20.78 6.60
N GLU A 278 -28.24 20.05 7.08
CA GLU A 278 -29.62 20.54 7.05
C GLU A 278 -29.66 21.87 7.81
N SER A 279 -29.75 22.95 7.05
CA SER A 279 -29.78 24.30 7.59
C SER A 279 -31.07 24.49 8.37
N SER A 280 -30.91 24.81 9.66
CA SER A 280 -31.87 25.54 10.49
C SER A 280 -33.16 24.85 10.97
N ASP A 281 -33.29 23.53 10.91
CA ASP A 281 -34.40 22.85 11.59
C ASP A 281 -33.95 22.12 12.86
N LYS A 282 -34.85 22.14 13.85
CA LYS A 282 -34.76 21.50 15.18
C LYS A 282 -34.51 19.98 15.14
N TYR A 283 -34.35 19.40 13.94
CA TYR A 283 -34.26 17.99 13.60
C TYR A 283 -33.00 17.61 12.79
N SER A 284 -32.01 18.50 12.61
CA SER A 284 -30.80 18.17 11.84
C SER A 284 -30.03 17.00 12.47
N ASP A 285 -29.83 15.90 11.72
CA ASP A 285 -29.07 14.70 12.13
C ASP A 285 -27.54 14.95 12.20
N GLY A 286 -27.12 16.11 12.72
CA GLY A 286 -25.72 16.44 12.96
C GLY A 286 -24.78 16.27 11.75
N GLN A 287 -23.52 16.00 12.06
CA GLN A 287 -22.40 15.91 11.11
C GLN A 287 -21.82 14.50 11.09
N VAL A 288 -21.56 13.96 9.89
CA VAL A 288 -20.84 12.70 9.72
C VAL A 288 -19.35 12.93 10.05
N GLY A 289 -18.82 12.12 10.96
CA GLY A 289 -17.41 12.22 11.36
C GLY A 289 -16.51 11.58 10.32
N LEU A 290 -15.31 12.15 10.15
CA LEU A 290 -14.29 11.65 9.24
C LEU A 290 -12.99 11.44 10.02
N LEU A 291 -12.52 10.21 10.12
CA LEU A 291 -11.26 9.87 10.76
C LEU A 291 -10.27 9.40 9.68
N ALA A 292 -9.27 10.23 9.38
CA ALA A 292 -8.19 9.92 8.45
C ALA A 292 -6.92 9.57 9.23
N LEU A 293 -6.54 8.30 9.21
CA LEU A 293 -5.35 7.80 9.90
C LEU A 293 -4.08 8.30 9.22
N GLU A 294 -3.05 8.70 9.97
CA GLU A 294 -1.73 9.00 9.42
C GLU A 294 -0.81 7.79 9.52
N ILE A 295 -0.51 7.15 8.40
CA ILE A 295 0.35 5.98 8.32
C ILE A 295 1.75 6.47 7.93
N LEU A 296 2.46 7.01 8.93
CA LEU A 296 3.74 7.70 8.71
C LEU A 296 4.85 6.84 8.09
N PRO A 297 5.01 5.54 8.43
CA PRO A 297 6.05 4.69 7.84
C PRO A 297 5.95 4.54 6.32
N ILE A 298 4.77 4.77 5.73
CA ILE A 298 4.55 4.70 4.28
C ILE A 298 4.41 6.09 3.62
N SER A 299 4.78 7.15 4.33
CA SER A 299 4.55 8.55 3.94
C SER A 299 5.84 9.34 3.68
N SER A 300 6.88 8.69 3.12
CA SER A 300 8.18 9.31 2.81
C SER A 300 8.81 10.03 4.01
N ARG A 301 8.72 9.41 5.19
CA ARG A 301 9.23 9.90 6.49
C ARG A 301 10.07 8.83 7.13
N LEU A 302 11.18 9.22 7.72
CA LEU A 302 11.93 8.38 8.65
C LEU A 302 11.20 8.35 9.99
N THR A 303 10.85 7.16 10.46
CA THR A 303 10.12 6.98 11.70
C THR A 303 10.31 5.56 12.24
N SER A 304 9.67 5.26 13.37
CA SER A 304 9.58 3.91 13.89
C SER A 304 8.97 2.95 12.86
N PRO A 305 9.31 1.65 12.91
CA PRO A 305 8.69 0.64 12.05
C PRO A 305 7.16 0.65 12.12
N ILE A 306 6.52 0.19 11.04
CA ILE A 306 5.06 0.03 11.03
C ILE A 306 4.63 -0.99 12.09
N LEU A 307 3.48 -0.73 12.72
CA LEU A 307 2.90 -1.63 13.72
C LEU A 307 2.58 -2.99 13.09
N GLY A 308 2.87 -4.06 13.82
CA GLY A 308 2.37 -5.39 13.47
C GLY A 308 0.85 -5.48 13.62
N ARG A 309 0.23 -6.45 12.95
CA ARG A 309 -1.23 -6.64 12.87
C ARG A 309 -1.94 -6.51 14.22
N ALA A 310 -1.52 -7.28 15.23
CA ALA A 310 -2.18 -7.29 16.54
C ALA A 310 -2.11 -5.94 17.27
N GLN A 311 -0.96 -5.27 17.21
CA GLN A 311 -0.76 -3.94 17.82
C GLN A 311 -1.58 -2.88 17.09
N PHE A 312 -1.61 -2.92 15.76
CA PHE A 312 -2.42 -2.03 14.95
C PHE A 312 -3.91 -2.17 15.28
N LEU A 313 -4.47 -3.38 15.28
CA LEU A 313 -5.88 -3.62 15.58
C LEU A 313 -6.25 -3.18 16.99
N SER A 314 -5.40 -3.46 17.98
CA SER A 314 -5.60 -3.04 19.37
C SER A 314 -5.62 -1.51 19.50
N GLN A 315 -4.63 -0.81 18.93
CA GLN A 315 -4.57 0.65 19.01
C GLN A 315 -5.69 1.32 18.22
N LEU A 316 -6.02 0.83 17.03
CA LEU A 316 -7.11 1.37 16.24
C LEU A 316 -8.46 1.16 16.95
N THR A 317 -8.69 0.00 17.58
CA THR A 317 -9.90 -0.24 18.37
C THR A 317 -10.03 0.78 19.51
N THR A 318 -8.94 1.09 20.21
CA THR A 318 -8.93 2.14 21.25
C THR A 318 -9.26 3.51 20.67
N VAL A 319 -8.73 3.86 19.49
CA VAL A 319 -9.06 5.11 18.80
C VAL A 319 -10.55 5.16 18.42
N ILE A 320 -11.08 4.10 17.81
CA ILE A 320 -12.50 3.99 17.42
C ILE A 320 -13.41 4.11 18.66
N ASN A 321 -13.05 3.46 19.76
CA ASN A 321 -13.80 3.53 21.02
C ASN A 321 -13.74 4.93 21.65
N ALA A 322 -12.60 5.60 21.60
CA ALA A 322 -12.46 6.96 22.13
C ALA A 322 -13.34 7.99 21.40
N HIS A 323 -13.65 7.76 20.13
CA HIS A 323 -14.60 8.57 19.35
C HIS A 323 -16.05 8.06 19.41
N GLY A 324 -16.32 6.95 20.10
CA GLY A 324 -17.68 6.39 20.23
C GLY A 324 -18.25 5.82 18.92
N TYR A 325 -17.41 5.29 18.03
CA TYR A 325 -17.85 4.81 16.71
C TYR A 325 -18.36 3.38 16.77
N ASP A 326 -19.61 3.16 17.16
CA ASP A 326 -20.20 1.81 17.27
C ASP A 326 -20.25 1.07 15.94
N LYS A 327 -20.65 1.79 14.88
CA LYS A 327 -20.68 1.36 13.48
C LYS A 327 -19.95 2.39 12.63
N PHE A 328 -19.26 1.99 11.57
CA PHE A 328 -18.56 2.93 10.68
C PHE A 328 -18.41 2.40 9.24
N VAL A 329 -18.15 3.31 8.30
CA VAL A 329 -17.78 2.98 6.91
C VAL A 329 -16.26 2.97 6.78
N LEU A 330 -15.69 1.90 6.22
CA LEU A 330 -14.26 1.77 6.00
C LEU A 330 -13.89 2.16 4.56
N VAL A 331 -13.04 3.18 4.40
CA VAL A 331 -12.49 3.56 3.08
C VAL A 331 -10.99 3.31 3.11
N ALA A 332 -10.48 2.51 2.18
CA ALA A 332 -9.08 2.14 2.15
C ALA A 332 -8.50 2.24 0.73
N HIS A 333 -7.38 2.94 0.59
CA HIS A 333 -6.72 3.16 -0.71
C HIS A 333 -5.37 2.48 -0.77
N SER A 334 -5.07 1.75 -1.85
CA SER A 334 -3.75 1.17 -2.12
C SER A 334 -3.21 0.41 -0.91
N TYR A 335 -2.03 0.73 -0.36
CA TYR A 335 -1.51 0.10 0.87
C TYR A 335 -2.47 0.17 2.06
N GLY A 336 -3.31 1.20 2.17
CA GLY A 336 -4.35 1.26 3.20
C GLY A 336 -5.29 0.06 3.19
N SER A 337 -5.47 -0.60 2.04
CA SER A 337 -6.22 -1.86 1.94
C SER A 337 -5.59 -3.01 2.72
N VAL A 338 -4.28 -2.99 3.00
CA VAL A 338 -3.60 -3.94 3.91
C VAL A 338 -4.14 -3.83 5.32
N LEU A 339 -4.12 -2.60 5.85
CA LEU A 339 -4.65 -2.30 7.18
C LEU A 339 -6.17 -2.55 7.24
N GLY A 340 -6.90 -2.19 6.17
CA GLY A 340 -8.32 -2.49 6.05
C GLY A 340 -8.60 -4.00 6.04
N THR A 341 -7.74 -4.79 5.38
CA THR A 341 -7.83 -6.25 5.36
C THR A 341 -7.66 -6.83 6.76
N HIS A 342 -6.69 -6.34 7.53
CA HIS A 342 -6.54 -6.76 8.94
C HIS A 342 -7.81 -6.50 9.76
N MET A 343 -8.50 -5.37 9.54
CA MET A 343 -9.78 -5.06 10.20
C MET A 343 -10.92 -5.97 9.74
N LEU A 344 -10.96 -6.32 8.44
CA LEU A 344 -11.98 -7.20 7.88
C LEU A 344 -11.85 -8.66 8.35
N TYR A 345 -10.65 -9.11 8.73
CA TYR A 345 -10.43 -10.42 9.37
C TYR A 345 -10.61 -10.43 10.89
N ASP A 346 -10.64 -9.27 11.53
CA ASP A 346 -10.90 -9.16 12.97
C ASP A 346 -12.41 -9.18 13.21
N GLU A 347 -12.96 -10.18 13.89
CA GLU A 347 -14.41 -10.33 14.08
C GLU A 347 -15.01 -9.15 14.88
N ALA A 348 -14.27 -8.58 15.83
CA ALA A 348 -14.75 -7.46 16.64
C ALA A 348 -14.86 -6.17 15.81
N LEU A 349 -13.88 -5.86 14.95
CA LEU A 349 -13.93 -4.69 14.07
C LEU A 349 -14.80 -4.91 12.85
N SER A 350 -14.71 -6.06 12.18
CA SER A 350 -15.52 -6.36 10.99
C SER A 350 -17.02 -6.31 11.27
N SER A 351 -17.46 -6.75 12.46
CA SER A 351 -18.86 -6.60 12.88
C SER A 351 -19.31 -5.15 13.03
N ARG A 352 -18.38 -4.18 13.15
CA ARG A 352 -18.66 -2.74 13.25
C ARG A 352 -18.59 -2.03 11.90
N ILE A 353 -18.03 -2.66 10.86
CA ILE A 353 -17.95 -2.10 9.52
C ILE A 353 -19.28 -2.36 8.80
N THR A 354 -20.03 -1.30 8.48
CA THR A 354 -21.31 -1.44 7.76
C THR A 354 -21.12 -1.52 6.25
N SER A 355 -20.12 -0.80 5.74
CA SER A 355 -19.76 -0.78 4.32
C SER A 355 -18.29 -0.50 4.14
N THR A 356 -17.73 -0.91 3.00
CA THR A 356 -16.35 -0.59 2.64
C THR A 356 -16.19 -0.16 1.18
N LEU A 357 -15.36 0.86 0.97
CA LEU A 357 -14.87 1.27 -0.34
C LEU A 357 -13.37 1.01 -0.40
N LEU A 358 -12.97 0.05 -1.24
CA LEU A 358 -11.59 -0.29 -1.51
C LEU A 358 -11.16 0.37 -2.81
N ILE A 359 -10.21 1.30 -2.75
CA ILE A 359 -9.75 2.09 -3.90
C ILE A 359 -8.38 1.57 -4.33
N ASP A 360 -8.29 1.03 -5.55
CA ASP A 360 -7.10 0.39 -6.10
C ASP A 360 -6.43 -0.57 -5.08
N PRO A 361 -7.18 -1.55 -4.50
CA PRO A 361 -6.64 -2.38 -3.44
C PRO A 361 -5.53 -3.29 -3.94
N VAL A 362 -4.44 -3.34 -3.17
CA VAL A 362 -3.31 -4.24 -3.45
C VAL A 362 -3.47 -5.61 -2.77
N THR A 363 -4.51 -5.80 -1.96
CA THR A 363 -4.68 -7.00 -1.12
C THR A 363 -5.47 -8.12 -1.79
N ILE A 364 -6.19 -7.83 -2.87
CA ILE A 364 -6.96 -8.84 -3.63
C ILE A 364 -6.03 -9.47 -4.65
N ASN A 365 -5.98 -10.80 -4.70
CA ASN A 365 -5.01 -11.59 -5.47
C ASN A 365 -3.54 -11.30 -5.10
N LEU A 366 -3.26 -10.88 -3.85
CA LEU A 366 -1.90 -10.55 -3.40
C LEU A 366 -0.94 -11.75 -3.42
N HIS A 367 -1.46 -12.98 -3.41
CA HIS A 367 -0.66 -14.20 -3.58
C HIS A 367 -0.05 -14.33 -4.99
N LEU A 368 -0.57 -13.60 -5.98
CA LEU A 368 0.01 -13.52 -7.33
C LEU A 368 1.22 -12.57 -7.36
N PRO A 369 2.17 -12.78 -8.29
CA PRO A 369 3.42 -12.05 -8.29
C PRO A 369 3.30 -10.58 -8.69
N ASP A 370 2.20 -10.15 -9.32
CA ASP A 370 2.06 -8.82 -9.95
C ASP A 370 2.45 -7.67 -9.01
N VAL A 371 1.83 -7.60 -7.83
CA VAL A 371 2.06 -6.50 -6.88
C VAL A 371 3.51 -6.50 -6.40
N ALA A 372 4.02 -7.66 -5.98
CA ALA A 372 5.38 -7.79 -5.49
C ALA A 372 6.40 -7.42 -6.57
N TYR A 373 6.25 -7.97 -7.78
CA TYR A 373 7.15 -7.75 -8.91
C TYR A 373 7.11 -6.28 -9.38
N ASN A 374 5.92 -5.74 -9.63
CA ASN A 374 5.73 -4.39 -10.18
C ASN A 374 6.21 -3.29 -9.23
N PHE A 375 6.14 -3.53 -7.92
CA PHE A 375 6.55 -2.56 -6.91
C PHE A 375 8.03 -2.69 -6.54
N THR A 376 8.58 -3.91 -6.44
CA THR A 376 9.92 -4.11 -5.84
C THR A 376 11.03 -4.43 -6.85
N VAL A 377 10.69 -4.90 -8.05
CA VAL A 377 11.66 -5.53 -8.96
C VAL A 377 11.67 -4.93 -10.35
N ARG A 378 10.49 -4.62 -10.89
CA ARG A 378 10.35 -4.12 -12.27
C ARG A 378 11.26 -2.92 -12.51
N GLN A 379 12.04 -2.99 -13.58
CA GLN A 379 12.87 -1.87 -14.01
C GLN A 379 11.99 -0.79 -14.66
N PRO A 380 12.06 0.46 -14.20
CA PRO A 380 11.20 1.51 -14.72
C PRO A 380 11.57 1.91 -16.14
N SER A 381 10.59 1.95 -17.02
CA SER A 381 10.69 2.35 -18.42
C SER A 381 9.84 3.58 -18.74
N LYS A 382 8.65 3.70 -18.12
CA LYS A 382 7.69 4.79 -18.32
C LYS A 382 7.79 5.87 -17.25
N ALA A 383 7.14 7.01 -17.49
CA ALA A 383 7.20 8.16 -16.56
C ALA A 383 6.56 7.83 -15.21
N SER A 384 5.38 7.17 -15.22
CA SER A 384 4.69 6.70 -14.02
C SER A 384 5.52 5.65 -13.25
N GLU A 385 6.19 4.75 -13.98
CA GLU A 385 7.07 3.72 -13.39
C GLU A 385 8.29 4.34 -12.71
N TRP A 386 8.95 5.33 -13.33
CA TRP A 386 10.06 6.07 -12.70
C TRP A 386 9.61 6.85 -11.47
N GLN A 387 8.40 7.42 -11.51
CA GLN A 387 7.80 8.07 -10.36
C GLN A 387 7.58 7.07 -9.21
N LEU A 388 6.91 5.94 -9.46
CA LEU A 388 6.69 4.91 -8.44
C LEU A 388 8.01 4.37 -7.89
N TRP A 389 8.97 4.07 -8.77
CA TRP A 389 10.25 3.50 -8.40
C TRP A 389 11.00 4.40 -7.42
N TRP A 390 11.26 5.67 -7.78
CA TRP A 390 12.05 6.54 -6.91
C TRP A 390 11.28 7.05 -5.71
N PHE A 391 10.05 7.56 -5.90
CA PHE A 391 9.31 8.26 -4.85
C PHE A 391 8.61 7.34 -3.85
N ALA A 392 8.34 6.09 -4.22
CA ALA A 392 7.71 5.12 -3.32
C ALA A 392 8.64 3.94 -3.03
N SER A 393 9.00 3.17 -4.05
CA SER A 393 9.66 1.87 -3.89
C SER A 393 11.07 1.97 -3.30
N GLN A 394 11.80 3.02 -3.65
CA GLN A 394 13.17 3.28 -3.18
C GLN A 394 13.24 4.22 -1.96
N ASP A 395 12.10 4.56 -1.33
CA ASP A 395 12.10 5.34 -0.10
C ASP A 395 12.60 4.50 1.08
N PRO A 396 13.49 5.02 1.95
CA PRO A 396 14.08 4.23 3.02
C PRO A 396 13.05 3.59 3.96
N SER A 397 12.00 4.31 4.35
CA SER A 397 10.99 3.75 5.26
C SER A 397 9.99 2.85 4.54
N ILE A 398 9.54 3.24 3.36
CA ILE A 398 8.61 2.43 2.57
C ILE A 398 9.27 1.10 2.16
N SER A 399 10.52 1.14 1.68
CA SER A 399 11.27 -0.07 1.34
C SER A 399 11.53 -0.96 2.56
N HIS A 400 11.74 -0.36 3.74
CA HIS A 400 11.81 -1.11 5.00
C HIS A 400 10.48 -1.79 5.36
N VAL A 401 9.36 -1.08 5.24
CA VAL A 401 8.02 -1.64 5.47
C VAL A 401 7.77 -2.83 4.54
N LEU A 402 8.01 -2.66 3.24
CA LEU A 402 7.80 -3.70 2.24
C LEU A 402 8.78 -4.87 2.37
N GLY A 403 10.02 -4.57 2.75
CA GLY A 403 11.08 -5.56 2.86
C GLY A 403 11.12 -6.30 4.19
N ARG A 404 10.51 -5.80 5.27
CA ARG A 404 10.65 -6.41 6.62
C ARG A 404 9.34 -6.52 7.42
N HIS A 405 8.28 -5.88 6.97
CA HIS A 405 7.00 -5.85 7.69
C HIS A 405 5.79 -6.23 6.82
N PHE A 406 6.04 -6.70 5.59
CA PHE A 406 4.99 -7.08 4.65
C PHE A 406 4.91 -8.61 4.51
N PHE A 407 4.04 -9.21 5.32
CA PHE A 407 3.78 -10.65 5.28
C PHE A 407 2.57 -10.92 4.37
N TRP A 408 2.82 -11.39 3.15
CA TRP A 408 1.80 -11.49 2.09
C TRP A 408 0.54 -12.24 2.53
N TYR A 409 0.68 -13.32 3.30
CA TYR A 409 -0.43 -14.17 3.74
C TYR A 409 -1.34 -13.49 4.78
N GLU A 410 -0.81 -12.58 5.62
CA GLU A 410 -1.62 -11.78 6.54
C GLU A 410 -2.35 -10.64 5.84
N ASN A 411 -1.81 -10.22 4.69
CA ASN A 411 -2.25 -9.06 3.94
C ASN A 411 -3.22 -9.42 2.80
N CYS A 412 -3.39 -10.71 2.48
CA CYS A 412 -4.25 -11.16 1.39
C CYS A 412 -5.74 -11.14 1.79
N LEU A 413 -6.53 -10.31 1.12
CA LEU A 413 -7.98 -10.33 1.23
C LEU A 413 -8.53 -11.36 0.25
N TRP A 414 -8.82 -12.56 0.77
CA TRP A 414 -9.35 -13.64 -0.03
C TRP A 414 -10.82 -13.41 -0.38
N ARG A 415 -11.22 -13.92 -1.55
CA ARG A 415 -12.58 -13.75 -2.05
C ARG A 415 -13.63 -14.37 -1.14
N ASP A 416 -13.39 -15.58 -0.64
CA ASP A 416 -14.29 -16.30 0.27
C ASP A 416 -14.59 -15.51 1.55
N ARG A 417 -13.60 -14.80 2.12
CA ARG A 417 -13.82 -13.90 3.25
C ARG A 417 -14.71 -12.72 2.87
N LEU A 418 -14.49 -12.14 1.69
CA LEU A 418 -15.32 -11.03 1.22
C LEU A 418 -16.77 -11.47 0.99
N GLU A 419 -16.98 -12.62 0.37
CA GLU A 419 -18.29 -13.25 0.16
C GLU A 419 -18.98 -13.58 1.49
N GLU A 420 -18.24 -14.11 2.47
CA GLU A 420 -18.75 -14.34 3.82
C GLU A 420 -19.25 -13.04 4.46
N LEU A 421 -18.45 -11.97 4.42
CA LEU A 421 -18.84 -10.68 4.98
C LEU A 421 -20.02 -10.07 4.24
N VAL A 422 -20.07 -10.19 2.92
CA VAL A 422 -21.21 -9.72 2.10
C VAL A 422 -22.49 -10.47 2.48
N ARG A 423 -22.43 -11.80 2.68
CA ARG A 423 -23.56 -12.60 3.18
C ARG A 423 -24.01 -12.18 4.57
N ARG A 424 -23.10 -11.68 5.40
CA ARG A 424 -23.40 -11.09 6.72
C ARG A 424 -23.93 -9.64 6.64
N GLY A 425 -24.09 -9.10 5.44
CA GLY A 425 -24.66 -7.76 5.20
C GLY A 425 -23.65 -6.65 4.95
N LEU A 426 -22.35 -6.96 4.84
CA LEU A 426 -21.36 -5.96 4.45
C LEU A 426 -21.59 -5.52 3.00
N ARG A 427 -21.63 -4.20 2.78
CA ARG A 427 -21.67 -3.61 1.43
C ARG A 427 -20.27 -3.23 0.99
N VAL A 428 -19.82 -3.71 -0.15
CA VAL A 428 -18.45 -3.57 -0.64
C VAL A 428 -18.49 -2.93 -2.01
N THR A 429 -17.73 -1.85 -2.18
CA THR A 429 -17.40 -1.33 -3.51
C THR A 429 -15.89 -1.41 -3.70
N VAL A 430 -15.45 -1.97 -4.84
CA VAL A 430 -14.05 -2.00 -5.24
C VAL A 430 -13.87 -1.08 -6.44
N SER A 431 -13.10 -0.01 -6.28
CA SER A 431 -12.71 0.91 -7.35
C SER A 431 -11.41 0.43 -7.98
N LEU A 432 -11.41 0.21 -9.30
CA LEU A 432 -10.31 -0.36 -10.05
C LEU A 432 -9.93 0.50 -11.26
N ALA A 433 -8.66 0.91 -11.31
CA ALA A 433 -8.05 1.55 -12.46
C ALA A 433 -7.59 0.52 -13.52
N ARG A 434 -8.03 0.65 -14.78
CA ARG A 434 -7.68 -0.31 -15.84
C ARG A 434 -6.19 -0.29 -16.18
N LYS A 435 -5.56 0.88 -16.16
CA LYS A 435 -4.14 1.06 -16.52
C LYS A 435 -3.23 1.00 -15.30
N ASP A 436 -3.73 0.47 -14.17
CA ASP A 436 -2.98 0.33 -12.92
C ASP A 436 -1.65 -0.39 -13.16
N LEU A 437 -0.56 0.34 -12.91
CA LEU A 437 0.79 -0.16 -13.11
C LEU A 437 1.26 -1.14 -12.02
N ILE A 438 0.52 -1.31 -10.92
CA ILE A 438 0.86 -2.17 -9.77
C ILE A 438 0.01 -3.44 -9.79
N VAL A 439 -1.30 -3.30 -9.91
CA VAL A 439 -2.29 -4.37 -9.73
C VAL A 439 -2.86 -4.83 -11.07
N ASN A 440 -2.94 -6.14 -11.30
CA ASN A 440 -3.69 -6.68 -12.44
C ASN A 440 -5.20 -6.57 -12.18
N THR A 441 -5.77 -5.39 -12.42
CA THR A 441 -7.17 -5.07 -12.10
C THR A 441 -8.18 -5.89 -12.88
N THR A 442 -7.83 -6.36 -14.09
CA THR A 442 -8.68 -7.28 -14.85
C THR A 442 -8.75 -8.66 -14.17
N GLY A 443 -7.61 -9.15 -13.67
CA GLY A 443 -7.56 -10.39 -12.88
C GLY A 443 -8.32 -10.26 -11.56
N VAL A 444 -8.19 -9.13 -10.87
CA VAL A 444 -8.95 -8.82 -9.64
C VAL A 444 -10.47 -8.82 -9.93
N ALA A 445 -10.90 -8.11 -10.97
CA ALA A 445 -12.31 -8.08 -11.34
C ALA A 445 -12.86 -9.46 -11.70
N ARG A 446 -12.10 -10.28 -12.44
CA ARG A 446 -12.49 -11.66 -12.75
C ARG A 446 -12.62 -12.51 -11.49
N CYS A 447 -11.66 -12.39 -10.56
CA CYS A 447 -11.69 -13.10 -9.30
C CYS A 447 -12.96 -12.78 -8.51
N LEU A 448 -13.26 -11.48 -8.35
CA LEU A 448 -14.43 -10.99 -7.61
C LEU A 448 -15.78 -11.35 -8.25
N LEU A 449 -15.84 -11.53 -9.58
CA LEU A 449 -17.07 -11.81 -10.33
C LEU A 449 -17.26 -13.30 -10.68
N ALA A 450 -16.38 -14.19 -10.22
CA ALA A 450 -16.31 -15.57 -10.68
C ALA A 450 -17.63 -16.35 -10.48
N GLU A 451 -18.33 -16.21 -9.34
CA GLU A 451 -19.59 -16.92 -9.12
C GLU A 451 -20.72 -16.44 -10.03
N GLU A 452 -20.84 -15.15 -10.32
CA GLU A 452 -21.86 -14.66 -11.25
C GLU A 452 -21.60 -15.10 -12.70
N MET A 453 -20.34 -15.29 -13.08
CA MET A 453 -19.98 -15.85 -14.38
C MET A 453 -20.30 -17.35 -14.46
N ILE A 454 -20.18 -18.08 -13.35
CA ILE A 454 -20.56 -19.50 -13.24
C ILE A 454 -22.09 -19.66 -13.19
N ASP A 455 -22.81 -18.76 -12.52
CA ASP A 455 -24.28 -18.82 -12.41
C ASP A 455 -24.93 -18.48 -13.77
N ARG A 456 -24.38 -17.51 -14.52
CA ARG A 456 -24.81 -17.26 -15.91
C ARG A 456 -24.48 -18.40 -16.86
N SER A 457 -23.33 -19.06 -16.74
CA SER A 457 -22.99 -20.21 -17.59
C SER A 457 -23.86 -21.44 -17.28
N ARG A 458 -24.32 -21.59 -16.03
CA ARG A 458 -25.34 -22.59 -15.64
C ARG A 458 -26.74 -22.24 -16.13
N ILE A 459 -27.13 -20.96 -16.12
CA ILE A 459 -28.44 -20.50 -16.64
C ILE A 459 -28.50 -20.56 -18.18
N LEU A 460 -27.38 -20.31 -18.87
CA LEU A 460 -27.27 -20.37 -20.34
C LEU A 460 -26.82 -21.76 -20.86
N GLY A 461 -26.73 -22.75 -19.97
CA GLY A 461 -26.20 -24.09 -20.23
C GLY A 461 -27.26 -25.16 -20.44
N ALA A 462 -28.28 -24.88 -21.25
CA ALA A 462 -28.92 -25.90 -22.09
C ALA A 462 -28.44 -25.64 -23.52
N GLU A 463 -27.58 -26.55 -24.02
CA GLU A 463 -27.13 -26.69 -25.43
C GLU A 463 -26.49 -25.42 -26.04
N THR A 464 -25.18 -25.38 -26.28
CA THR A 464 -24.61 -25.98 -27.49
C THR A 464 -23.07 -25.99 -27.43
N GLN A 465 -22.48 -27.07 -27.95
CA GLN A 465 -21.06 -27.17 -28.27
C GLN A 465 -20.70 -26.23 -29.43
N GLN A 466 -20.08 -25.08 -29.15
CA GLN A 466 -19.24 -24.37 -30.11
C GLN A 466 -18.03 -23.77 -29.39
N SER A 467 -16.88 -23.86 -30.07
CA SER A 467 -15.55 -23.41 -29.62
C SER A 467 -15.56 -21.98 -29.07
N PRO A 468 -14.65 -21.63 -28.12
CA PRO A 468 -14.69 -20.35 -27.41
C PRO A 468 -14.19 -19.20 -28.30
N SER A 469 -15.01 -18.75 -29.24
CA SER A 469 -14.82 -17.48 -29.93
C SER A 469 -15.36 -16.35 -29.04
N THR A 470 -14.44 -15.61 -28.40
CA THR A 470 -14.37 -14.14 -28.26
C THR A 470 -15.64 -13.27 -28.18
N GLN A 471 -16.80 -13.80 -27.80
CA GLN A 471 -18.02 -13.04 -27.56
C GLN A 471 -18.40 -13.11 -26.07
N THR A 472 -18.64 -11.93 -25.50
CA THR A 472 -19.03 -11.58 -24.12
C THR A 472 -17.94 -11.35 -23.06
N CYS A 473 -17.01 -10.42 -23.30
CA CYS A 473 -16.23 -9.76 -22.22
C CYS A 473 -16.70 -8.32 -21.92
N ALA A 474 -17.91 -7.95 -22.36
CA ALA A 474 -18.42 -6.57 -22.35
C ALA A 474 -19.59 -6.29 -21.38
N SER A 475 -19.88 -7.12 -20.36
CA SER A 475 -21.13 -6.94 -19.56
C SER A 475 -20.97 -6.62 -18.06
N TRP A 476 -19.75 -6.50 -17.53
CA TRP A 476 -19.54 -6.15 -16.12
C TRP A 476 -18.94 -4.76 -15.89
N LYS A 477 -18.19 -4.23 -16.86
CA LYS A 477 -17.55 -2.92 -16.77
C LYS A 477 -18.55 -1.76 -16.79
N ASP A 478 -19.63 -1.91 -17.55
CA ASP A 478 -20.69 -0.90 -17.71
C ASP A 478 -21.87 -1.11 -16.74
N ARG A 479 -21.70 -1.93 -15.70
CA ARG A 479 -22.80 -2.22 -14.78
C ARG A 479 -23.11 -1.00 -13.92
N PRO A 480 -24.40 -0.68 -13.73
CA PRO A 480 -24.77 0.37 -12.78
C PRO A 480 -24.41 -0.08 -11.38
N TRP A 481 -23.75 0.81 -10.64
CA TRP A 481 -23.47 0.64 -9.22
C TRP A 481 -24.79 0.54 -8.43
N ARG A 482 -24.93 -0.51 -7.61
CA ARG A 482 -26.18 -0.79 -6.87
C ARG A 482 -26.12 -0.33 -5.42
N GLY A 483 -24.92 -0.22 -4.85
CA GLY A 483 -24.70 0.10 -3.44
C GLY A 483 -25.09 -1.05 -2.51
N GLN A 484 -25.16 -2.28 -3.01
CA GLN A 484 -25.56 -3.48 -2.28
C GLN A 484 -24.65 -4.66 -2.64
N GLY A 485 -24.35 -5.51 -1.67
CA GLY A 485 -23.48 -6.66 -1.89
C GLY A 485 -22.06 -6.24 -2.29
N LEU A 486 -21.54 -6.81 -3.38
CA LEU A 486 -20.24 -6.49 -3.96
C LEU A 486 -20.40 -5.78 -5.31
N ASP A 487 -19.98 -4.53 -5.37
CA ASP A 487 -19.96 -3.71 -6.59
C ASP A 487 -18.51 -3.39 -7.02
N ILE A 488 -18.31 -3.21 -8.33
CA ILE A 488 -17.03 -2.76 -8.90
C ILE A 488 -17.26 -1.42 -9.61
N LEU A 489 -16.44 -0.42 -9.27
CA LEU A 489 -16.29 0.80 -10.06
C LEU A 489 -15.07 0.65 -10.97
N TRP A 490 -15.28 0.73 -12.27
CA TRP A 490 -14.23 0.53 -13.27
C TRP A 490 -13.84 1.85 -13.94
N TRP A 491 -12.54 2.15 -13.97
CA TRP A 491 -11.99 3.36 -14.59
C TRP A 491 -11.09 3.01 -15.77
N ASP A 492 -11.57 3.21 -17.00
CA ASP A 492 -10.86 2.75 -18.19
C ASP A 492 -9.54 3.49 -18.48
N ASP A 493 -9.48 4.78 -18.17
CA ASP A 493 -8.36 5.64 -18.57
C ASP A 493 -7.40 5.99 -17.44
N LEU A 494 -7.68 5.53 -16.23
CA LEU A 494 -6.89 5.84 -15.04
C LEU A 494 -5.84 4.77 -14.76
N ASP A 495 -4.74 5.24 -14.19
CA ASP A 495 -3.68 4.49 -13.54
C ASP A 495 -3.88 4.53 -12.00
N HIS A 496 -3.07 3.78 -11.26
CA HIS A 496 -3.14 3.65 -9.81
C HIS A 496 -3.18 5.02 -9.11
N ALA A 497 -4.15 5.20 -8.21
CA ALA A 497 -4.40 6.41 -7.44
C ALA A 497 -4.77 7.67 -8.26
N GLN A 498 -4.85 7.61 -9.60
CA GLN A 498 -5.23 8.79 -10.41
C GLN A 498 -6.70 9.20 -10.21
N VAL A 499 -7.52 8.34 -9.63
CA VAL A 499 -8.91 8.63 -9.24
C VAL A 499 -9.01 9.79 -8.22
N PHE A 500 -7.91 10.22 -7.62
CA PHE A 500 -7.87 11.41 -6.74
C PHE A 500 -7.48 12.71 -7.46
N ASP A 501 -7.04 12.63 -8.73
CA ASP A 501 -6.49 13.77 -9.48
C ASP A 501 -7.61 14.61 -10.13
N GLU A 502 -8.72 13.98 -10.57
CA GLU A 502 -9.79 14.64 -11.31
C GLU A 502 -11.06 14.86 -10.45
N PRO A 503 -11.67 16.07 -10.45
CA PRO A 503 -12.84 16.38 -9.62
C PRO A 503 -14.03 15.43 -9.83
N GLU A 504 -14.29 15.00 -11.07
CA GLU A 504 -15.41 14.12 -11.42
C GLU A 504 -15.25 12.73 -10.79
N THR A 505 -14.05 12.16 -10.89
CA THR A 505 -13.72 10.86 -10.30
C THR A 505 -13.78 10.91 -8.77
N VAL A 506 -13.30 12.00 -8.17
CA VAL A 506 -13.38 12.24 -6.72
C VAL A 506 -14.84 12.37 -6.26
N ALA A 507 -15.66 13.12 -6.98
CA ALA A 507 -17.08 13.28 -6.67
C ALA A 507 -17.80 11.93 -6.72
N ARG A 508 -17.51 11.09 -7.73
CA ARG A 508 -18.10 9.77 -7.85
C ARG A 508 -17.69 8.82 -6.72
N LEU A 509 -16.44 8.86 -6.26
CA LEU A 509 -16.03 8.12 -5.06
C LEU A 509 -16.75 8.63 -3.80
N ALA A 510 -16.92 9.94 -3.67
CA ALA A 510 -17.63 10.54 -2.55
C ALA A 510 -19.10 10.11 -2.51
N GLU A 511 -19.79 10.09 -3.65
CA GLU A 511 -21.17 9.62 -3.79
C GLU A 511 -21.37 8.21 -3.19
N VAL A 512 -20.45 7.28 -3.46
CA VAL A 512 -20.49 5.92 -2.90
C VAL A 512 -20.43 5.94 -1.38
N VAL A 513 -19.48 6.69 -0.80
CA VAL A 513 -19.32 6.76 0.65
C VAL A 513 -20.54 7.42 1.30
N ILE A 514 -21.10 8.45 0.68
CA ILE A 514 -22.27 9.17 1.20
C ILE A 514 -23.49 8.25 1.20
N ALA A 515 -23.73 7.53 0.11
CA ALA A 515 -24.80 6.56 0.04
C ALA A 515 -24.64 5.45 1.09
N TYR A 516 -23.40 5.01 1.34
CA TYR A 516 -23.10 4.08 2.44
C TYR A 516 -23.42 4.65 3.82
N CYS A 517 -23.21 5.95 4.03
CA CYS A 517 -23.56 6.60 5.27
C CYS A 517 -25.08 6.83 5.43
N GLN A 518 -25.87 6.86 4.36
CA GLN A 518 -27.31 7.18 4.43
C GLN A 518 -28.21 5.98 4.69
N SER A 519 -27.78 4.76 4.38
CA SER A 519 -28.63 3.57 4.38
C SER A 519 -28.26 2.59 5.51
N ILE A 520 -28.46 3.00 6.77
CA ILE A 520 -28.39 2.09 7.92
C ILE A 520 -29.70 1.34 8.08
#